data_AF-A0A3D4NEB3-F1
#
_entry.id   AF-A0A3D4NEB3-F1
#
_cell.length_a   1.000
_cell.length_b   1.000
_cell.length_c   1.000
_cell.angle_alpha   90.00
_cell.angle_beta   90.00
_cell.angle_gamma   90.00
#
_symmetry.space_group_name_H-M   'P 1'
#
loop_
_entity.id
_entity.type
_entity.pdbx_description
1 polymer ?
#
loop_
_entity_poly.entity_id
_entity_poly.type
_entity_poly.pdbx_seq_one_letter_code
_entity_poly.pdbx_strand_id
1 'polypeptide(L)'
;MAADAVNPIEEIRQEINSARSNLSKLISDCRLSTIIDEVSALDTNIANMGLRITKIRDRKYAFNKISEQLGIEYKKQWVAKKGLIQNQTTIESNNLRLGLRPLETRVAALQVNMGSASLVKMAQNELDNYETRINASESMLRNLYDDLKAEVEKLDKQLDLVEYTLDNSDAASFGFLPGESAVMAVKAVWARDGKEKKDDPEGVLFLTDQRFIFEQKEEIATKKVLFVTTERELVQKLQFETPVVSIESVKATKQGLFKNEDWIELVLATGSFSREVSLHLDGQDSAEWQKLINRVKTKEIDADRAIALDMAAVEKAKTAPTQCPNCGGAITKPVLRGMDTITCEFCGNVIRL
;
A
#
# COMPACT_ATOMS: atom_id res chain seq x y z
N MET A 1 -43.46 -2.96 39.43
CA MET A 1 -42.77 -2.59 38.18
C MET A 1 -43.84 -2.47 37.12
N ALA A 2 -44.40 -1.27 36.96
CA ALA A 2 -45.40 -0.99 35.93
C ALA A 2 -44.66 -0.75 34.62
N ALA A 3 -45.06 -1.46 33.56
CA ALA A 3 -44.52 -1.26 32.23
C ALA A 3 -44.90 0.15 31.74
N ASP A 4 -43.91 0.91 31.28
CA ASP A 4 -44.10 2.18 30.58
C ASP A 4 -44.91 1.92 29.31
N ALA A 5 -46.22 2.13 29.37
CA ALA A 5 -47.08 2.13 28.20
C ALA A 5 -46.81 3.42 27.42
N VAL A 6 -45.98 3.34 26.39
CA VAL A 6 -45.72 4.44 25.46
C VAL A 6 -47.06 4.95 24.91
N ASN A 7 -47.26 6.26 24.95
CA ASN A 7 -48.47 6.90 24.45
C ASN A 7 -48.53 6.72 22.92
N PRO A 8 -49.58 6.10 22.34
CA PRO A 8 -49.68 5.86 20.89
C PRO A 8 -49.59 7.14 20.04
N ILE A 9 -49.96 8.30 20.60
CA ILE A 9 -49.83 9.60 19.92
C ILE A 9 -48.36 10.05 19.86
N GLU A 10 -47.58 9.70 20.88
CA GLU A 10 -46.14 10.01 20.94
C GLU A 10 -45.36 9.13 19.95
N GLU A 11 -45.73 7.86 19.81
CA GLU A 11 -45.17 6.94 18.83
C GLU A 11 -45.41 7.45 17.39
N ILE A 12 -46.64 7.83 17.04
CA ILE A 12 -46.96 8.40 15.72
C ILE A 12 -46.16 9.69 15.46
N ARG A 13 -45.95 10.54 16.47
CA ARG A 13 -45.12 11.75 16.33
C ARG A 13 -43.66 11.42 16.06
N GLN A 14 -43.10 10.40 16.72
CA GLN A 14 -41.75 9.94 16.47
C GLN A 14 -41.60 9.40 15.05
N GLU A 15 -42.57 8.61 14.57
CA GLU A 15 -42.58 8.09 13.20
C GLU A 15 -42.68 9.19 12.14
N ILE A 16 -43.49 10.24 12.37
CA ILE A 16 -43.57 11.41 11.48
C ILE A 16 -42.22 12.14 11.44
N ASN A 17 -41.55 12.30 12.58
CA ASN A 17 -40.23 12.92 12.63
C ASN A 17 -39.16 12.07 11.90
N SER A 18 -39.24 10.75 12.04
CA SER A 18 -38.39 9.81 11.30
C SER A 18 -38.60 9.96 9.78
N ALA A 19 -39.86 9.98 9.32
CA ALA A 19 -40.18 10.18 7.91
C ALA A 19 -39.64 11.52 7.36
N ARG A 20 -39.67 12.59 8.16
CA ARG A 20 -39.09 13.90 7.79
C ARG A 20 -37.56 13.86 7.71
N SER A 21 -36.91 13.16 8.64
CA SER A 21 -35.47 12.97 8.64
C SER A 21 -35.04 12.17 7.39
N ASN A 22 -35.73 11.06 7.11
CA ASN A 22 -35.49 10.23 5.93
C ASN A 22 -35.69 11.04 4.65
N LEU A 23 -36.79 11.80 4.52
CA LEU A 23 -37.01 12.66 3.36
C LEU A 23 -35.86 13.68 3.20
N SER A 24 -35.38 14.30 4.28
CA SER A 24 -34.28 15.26 4.22
C SER A 24 -32.98 14.61 3.74
N LYS A 25 -32.72 13.38 4.17
CA LYS A 25 -31.61 12.55 3.67
C LYS A 25 -31.77 12.27 2.17
N LEU A 26 -32.93 11.81 1.73
CA LEU A 26 -33.19 11.52 0.30
C LEU A 26 -33.07 12.76 -0.59
N ILE A 27 -33.48 13.95 -0.12
CA ILE A 27 -33.26 15.23 -0.82
C ILE A 27 -31.77 15.46 -1.07
N SER A 28 -30.92 15.15 -0.08
CA SER A 28 -29.47 15.23 -0.21
C SER A 28 -28.94 14.16 -1.17
N ASP A 29 -29.36 12.91 -1.01
CA ASP A 29 -28.83 11.77 -1.76
C ASP A 29 -29.22 11.84 -3.25
N CYS A 30 -30.38 12.44 -3.60
CA CYS A 30 -30.76 12.71 -4.98
C CYS A 30 -29.77 13.61 -5.74
N ARG A 31 -28.87 14.31 -5.05
CA ARG A 31 -27.80 15.10 -5.66
C ARG A 31 -26.66 14.23 -6.18
N LEU A 32 -26.57 12.97 -5.74
CA LEU A 32 -25.51 12.02 -6.09
C LEU A 32 -24.10 12.59 -5.82
N SER A 33 -23.95 13.36 -4.73
CA SER A 33 -22.68 14.03 -4.39
C SER A 33 -21.54 13.04 -4.21
N THR A 34 -21.81 11.87 -3.61
CA THR A 34 -20.81 10.81 -3.45
C THR A 34 -20.24 10.37 -4.79
N ILE A 35 -21.07 10.21 -5.83
CA ILE A 35 -20.62 9.86 -7.19
C ILE A 35 -19.76 10.98 -7.78
N ILE A 36 -20.17 12.23 -7.59
CA ILE A 36 -19.43 13.41 -8.08
C ILE A 36 -18.04 13.48 -7.43
N ASP A 37 -17.98 13.28 -6.11
CA ASP A 37 -16.74 13.32 -5.34
C ASP A 37 -15.79 12.20 -5.75
N GLU A 38 -16.30 10.98 -5.95
CA GLU A 38 -15.49 9.85 -6.42
C GLU A 38 -14.95 10.05 -7.84
N VAL A 39 -15.77 10.57 -8.76
CA VAL A 39 -15.34 10.93 -10.11
C VAL A 39 -14.25 12.01 -10.08
N SER A 40 -14.37 12.98 -9.17
CA SER A 40 -13.36 14.03 -8.98
C SER A 40 -12.04 13.48 -8.41
N ALA A 41 -12.12 12.58 -7.43
CA ALA A 41 -10.97 11.90 -6.86
C ALA A 41 -10.25 11.05 -7.92
N LEU A 42 -11.00 10.29 -8.71
CA LEU A 42 -10.44 9.49 -9.81
C LEU A 42 -9.76 10.37 -10.87
N ASP A 43 -10.38 11.49 -11.24
CA ASP A 43 -9.79 12.47 -12.16
C ASP A 43 -8.43 12.99 -11.65
N THR A 44 -8.39 13.34 -10.36
CA THR A 44 -7.18 13.84 -9.70
C THR A 44 -6.08 12.78 -9.66
N ASN A 45 -6.42 11.55 -9.26
CA ASN A 45 -5.46 10.45 -9.18
C ASN A 45 -4.84 10.14 -10.55
N ILE A 46 -5.67 10.04 -11.60
CA ILE A 46 -5.20 9.79 -12.97
C ILE A 46 -4.34 10.96 -13.48
N ALA A 47 -4.73 12.21 -13.19
CA ALA A 47 -3.96 13.38 -13.62
C ALA A 47 -2.56 13.42 -12.97
N ASN A 48 -2.46 13.05 -11.69
CA ASN A 48 -1.21 13.06 -10.94
C ASN A 48 -0.28 11.88 -11.27
N MET A 49 -0.82 10.76 -11.76
CA MET A 49 -0.09 9.51 -11.97
C MET A 49 1.12 9.67 -12.88
N GLY A 50 0.98 10.40 -14.00
CA GLY A 50 2.10 10.63 -14.93
C GLY A 50 3.27 11.38 -14.29
N LEU A 51 2.99 12.35 -13.41
CA LEU A 51 4.02 13.09 -12.68
C LEU A 51 4.72 12.20 -11.65
N ARG A 52 3.97 11.37 -10.92
CA ARG A 52 4.54 10.40 -9.95
C ARG A 52 5.48 9.42 -10.65
N ILE A 53 5.05 8.84 -11.78
CA ILE A 53 5.86 7.93 -12.60
C ILE A 53 7.14 8.63 -13.10
N THR A 54 7.04 9.88 -13.56
CA THR A 54 8.21 10.64 -14.00
C THR A 54 9.19 10.85 -12.83
N LYS A 55 8.70 11.25 -11.65
CA LYS A 55 9.53 11.49 -10.46
C LYS A 55 10.30 10.25 -10.02
N ILE A 56 9.69 9.07 -10.01
CA ILE A 56 10.39 7.83 -9.63
C ILE A 56 11.49 7.48 -10.65
N ARG A 57 11.32 7.81 -11.93
CA ARG A 57 12.36 7.61 -12.97
C ARG A 57 13.48 8.62 -12.89
N ASP A 58 13.19 9.87 -12.55
CA ASP A 58 14.20 10.89 -12.31
C ASP A 58 15.12 10.48 -11.15
N ARG A 59 14.55 9.84 -10.12
CA ARG A 59 15.26 9.20 -8.99
C ARG A 59 15.89 7.84 -9.33
N LYS A 60 15.94 7.47 -10.61
CA LYS A 60 16.59 6.25 -11.13
C LYS A 60 16.00 4.94 -10.60
N TYR A 61 14.72 4.91 -10.23
CA TYR A 61 14.04 3.65 -9.92
C TYR A 61 14.00 2.77 -11.17
N ALA A 62 14.62 1.59 -11.09
CA ALA A 62 14.91 0.77 -12.26
C ALA A 62 13.78 -0.18 -12.66
N PHE A 63 12.79 -0.46 -11.80
CA PHE A 63 11.81 -1.54 -11.98
C PHE A 63 10.40 -1.01 -12.28
N ASN A 64 9.44 -1.92 -12.46
CA ASN A 64 8.04 -1.64 -12.75
C ASN A 64 7.83 -0.82 -14.03
N LYS A 65 8.48 -1.25 -15.14
CA LYS A 65 8.45 -0.55 -16.44
C LYS A 65 7.08 -0.44 -17.10
N ILE A 66 6.12 -1.24 -16.64
CA ILE A 66 4.76 -1.24 -17.18
C ILE A 66 3.96 -0.01 -16.70
N SER A 67 4.40 0.65 -15.63
CA SER A 67 3.71 1.79 -15.02
C SER A 67 3.48 2.93 -16.00
N GLU A 68 4.47 3.22 -16.86
CA GLU A 68 4.40 4.25 -17.90
C GLU A 68 3.25 3.98 -18.88
N GLN A 69 3.15 2.74 -19.34
CA GLN A 69 2.10 2.34 -20.28
C GLN A 69 0.72 2.39 -19.61
N LEU A 70 0.62 1.90 -18.37
CA LEU A 70 -0.63 1.92 -17.61
C LEU A 70 -1.10 3.36 -17.35
N GLY A 71 -0.22 4.27 -16.92
CA GLY A 71 -0.58 5.66 -16.69
C GLY A 71 -1.11 6.36 -17.96
N ILE A 72 -0.52 6.08 -19.13
CA ILE A 72 -1.02 6.59 -20.41
C ILE A 72 -2.38 5.99 -20.75
N GLU A 73 -2.54 4.68 -20.60
CA GLU A 73 -3.78 3.98 -20.94
C GLU A 73 -4.93 4.38 -20.02
N TYR A 74 -4.72 4.47 -18.70
CA TYR A 74 -5.74 4.93 -17.76
C TYR A 74 -6.21 6.35 -18.08
N LYS A 75 -5.27 7.26 -18.42
CA LYS A 75 -5.62 8.63 -18.85
C LYS A 75 -6.50 8.61 -20.11
N LYS A 76 -6.15 7.78 -21.09
CA LYS A 76 -6.93 7.64 -22.33
C LYS A 76 -8.34 7.09 -22.07
N GLN A 77 -8.44 6.01 -21.29
CA GLN A 77 -9.73 5.42 -20.92
C GLN A 77 -10.60 6.43 -20.15
N TRP A 78 -10.00 7.18 -19.23
CA TRP A 78 -10.71 8.18 -18.45
C TRP A 78 -11.28 9.31 -19.31
N VAL A 79 -10.48 9.87 -20.23
CA VAL A 79 -10.95 10.91 -21.16
C VAL A 79 -12.15 10.44 -21.97
N ALA A 80 -12.18 9.16 -22.38
CA ALA A 80 -13.30 8.58 -23.12
C ALA A 80 -14.57 8.38 -22.25
N LYS A 81 -14.42 8.06 -20.96
CA LYS A 81 -15.53 7.76 -20.04
C LYS A 81 -16.10 8.98 -19.32
N LYS A 82 -15.25 9.97 -18.97
CA LYS A 82 -15.60 11.07 -18.06
C LYS A 82 -16.84 11.84 -18.50
N GLY A 83 -16.93 12.23 -19.77
CA GLY A 83 -18.07 12.98 -20.30
C GLY A 83 -19.38 12.20 -20.22
N LEU A 84 -19.35 10.90 -20.51
CA LEU A 84 -20.52 10.03 -20.38
C LEU A 84 -20.99 9.94 -18.92
N ILE A 85 -20.07 9.73 -17.99
CA ILE A 85 -20.40 9.61 -16.55
C ILE A 85 -21.02 10.91 -16.05
N GLN A 86 -20.41 12.06 -16.36
CA GLN A 86 -20.92 13.38 -15.95
C GLN A 86 -22.33 13.64 -16.48
N ASN A 87 -22.57 13.32 -17.75
CA ASN A 87 -23.88 13.46 -18.37
C ASN A 87 -24.92 12.54 -17.71
N GLN A 88 -24.58 11.25 -17.52
CA GLN A 88 -25.51 10.28 -16.91
C GLN A 88 -25.82 10.65 -15.45
N THR A 89 -24.84 11.06 -14.65
CA THR A 89 -25.05 11.53 -13.27
C THR A 89 -25.99 12.73 -13.23
N THR A 90 -25.86 13.67 -14.17
CA THR A 90 -26.75 14.84 -14.26
C THR A 90 -28.18 14.43 -14.60
N ILE A 91 -28.35 13.51 -15.55
CA ILE A 91 -29.67 12.98 -15.95
C ILE A 91 -30.33 12.25 -14.76
N GLU A 92 -29.60 11.34 -14.12
CA GLU A 92 -30.11 10.57 -12.98
C GLU A 92 -30.46 11.48 -11.80
N SER A 93 -29.60 12.45 -11.44
CA SER A 93 -29.89 13.39 -10.35
C SER A 93 -31.17 14.19 -10.63
N ASN A 94 -31.37 14.66 -11.86
CA ASN A 94 -32.59 15.38 -12.23
C ASN A 94 -33.84 14.48 -12.15
N ASN A 95 -33.75 13.24 -12.64
CA ASN A 95 -34.84 12.26 -12.57
C ASN A 95 -35.22 11.92 -11.12
N LEU A 96 -34.23 11.72 -10.26
CA LEU A 96 -34.41 11.47 -8.83
C LEU A 96 -34.99 12.69 -8.10
N ARG A 97 -34.58 13.91 -8.44
CA ARG A 97 -35.21 15.11 -7.86
C ARG A 97 -36.67 15.28 -8.28
N LEU A 98 -36.99 15.02 -9.54
CA LEU A 98 -38.36 15.12 -10.04
C LEU A 98 -39.27 14.06 -9.39
N GLY A 99 -38.79 12.82 -9.22
CA GLY A 99 -39.54 11.74 -8.60
C GLY A 99 -39.75 11.90 -7.09
N LEU A 100 -38.99 12.77 -6.42
CA LEU A 100 -39.08 13.01 -4.98
C LEU A 100 -40.22 13.99 -4.60
N ARG A 101 -40.60 14.91 -5.50
CA ARG A 101 -41.64 15.93 -5.24
C ARG A 101 -42.99 15.37 -4.72
N PRO A 102 -43.51 14.24 -5.24
CA PRO A 102 -44.73 13.64 -4.70
C PRO A 102 -44.56 13.15 -3.25
N LEU A 103 -43.36 12.67 -2.88
CA LEU A 103 -43.05 12.22 -1.52
C LEU A 103 -42.98 13.40 -0.55
N GLU A 104 -42.37 14.51 -0.98
CA GLU A 104 -42.34 15.77 -0.20
C GLU A 104 -43.75 16.23 0.17
N THR A 105 -44.67 16.20 -0.82
CA THR A 105 -46.07 16.59 -0.62
C THR A 105 -46.78 15.66 0.38
N ARG A 106 -46.53 14.35 0.30
CA ARG A 106 -47.15 13.36 1.20
C ARG A 106 -46.64 13.45 2.62
N VAL A 107 -45.33 13.60 2.81
CA VAL A 107 -44.72 13.79 4.14
C VAL A 107 -45.19 15.09 4.78
N ALA A 108 -45.34 16.18 4.00
CA ALA A 108 -45.90 17.43 4.51
C ALA A 108 -47.35 17.26 4.98
N ALA A 109 -48.16 16.46 4.28
CA ALA A 109 -49.56 16.20 4.64
C ALA A 109 -49.72 15.41 5.96
N LEU A 110 -48.71 14.66 6.39
CA LEU A 110 -48.73 13.95 7.69
C LEU A 110 -48.81 14.92 8.88
N GLN A 111 -48.30 16.14 8.74
CA GLN A 111 -48.39 17.17 9.79
C GLN A 111 -49.82 17.67 10.01
N VAL A 112 -50.65 17.64 8.97
CA VAL A 112 -52.05 18.06 9.03
C VAL A 112 -52.92 16.90 9.53
N ASN A 113 -52.54 15.65 9.25
CA ASN A 113 -53.30 14.44 9.57
C ASN A 113 -52.60 13.56 10.63
N MET A 114 -52.21 14.15 11.77
CA MET A 114 -51.41 13.50 12.83
C MET A 114 -52.06 12.27 13.52
N GLY A 115 -53.25 11.83 13.10
CA GLY A 115 -53.98 10.72 13.72
C GLY A 115 -53.95 9.39 12.94
N SER A 116 -53.33 9.33 11.76
CA SER A 116 -53.42 8.15 10.89
C SER A 116 -52.11 7.38 10.80
N ALA A 117 -51.95 6.36 11.65
CA ALA A 117 -50.81 5.44 11.63
C ALA A 117 -50.63 4.74 10.27
N SER A 118 -51.72 4.44 9.56
CA SER A 118 -51.66 3.81 8.22
C SER A 118 -51.05 4.73 7.16
N LEU A 119 -51.33 6.04 7.21
CA LEU A 119 -50.73 7.02 6.30
C LEU A 119 -49.24 7.22 6.58
N VAL A 120 -48.86 7.22 7.86
CA VAL A 120 -47.44 7.33 8.26
C VAL A 120 -46.65 6.12 7.76
N LYS A 121 -47.16 4.91 7.99
CA LYS A 121 -46.53 3.67 7.52
C LYS A 121 -46.43 3.60 5.99
N MET A 122 -47.46 4.07 5.28
CA MET A 122 -47.42 4.15 3.82
C MET A 122 -46.32 5.10 3.33
N ALA A 123 -46.21 6.29 3.92
CA ALA A 123 -45.18 7.26 3.57
C ALA A 123 -43.76 6.71 3.86
N GLN A 124 -43.56 6.02 4.99
CA GLN A 124 -42.28 5.38 5.32
C GLN A 124 -41.90 4.33 4.27
N ASN A 125 -42.80 3.40 3.93
CA ASN A 125 -42.53 2.38 2.91
C ASN A 125 -42.16 3.01 1.55
N GLU A 126 -42.83 4.10 1.18
CA GLU A 126 -42.50 4.80 -0.06
C GLU A 126 -41.14 5.51 -0.03
N LEU A 127 -40.76 6.08 1.12
CA LEU A 127 -39.41 6.65 1.33
C LEU A 127 -38.34 5.56 1.21
N ASP A 128 -38.54 4.39 1.82
CA ASP A 128 -37.61 3.25 1.77
C ASP A 128 -37.47 2.70 0.35
N ASN A 129 -38.59 2.59 -0.37
CA ASN A 129 -38.59 2.22 -1.80
C ASN A 129 -37.84 3.25 -2.64
N TYR A 130 -37.92 4.53 -2.29
CA TYR A 130 -37.21 5.59 -2.99
C TYR A 130 -35.71 5.58 -2.69
N GLU A 131 -35.31 5.30 -1.45
CA GLU A 131 -33.91 5.08 -1.07
C GLU A 131 -33.31 3.94 -1.90
N THR A 132 -34.03 2.83 -2.03
CA THR A 132 -33.61 1.69 -2.87
C THR A 132 -33.38 2.11 -4.33
N ARG A 133 -34.23 2.99 -4.85
CA ARG A 133 -34.08 3.53 -6.21
C ARG A 133 -32.83 4.43 -6.34
N ILE A 134 -32.55 5.28 -5.35
CA ILE A 134 -31.33 6.09 -5.34
C ILE A 134 -30.09 5.19 -5.34
N ASN A 135 -30.05 4.19 -4.45
CA ASN A 135 -28.94 3.23 -4.36
C ASN A 135 -28.73 2.45 -5.67
N ALA A 136 -29.81 2.11 -6.37
CA ALA A 136 -29.73 1.48 -7.68
C ALA A 136 -29.14 2.41 -8.75
N SER A 137 -29.55 3.68 -8.78
CA SER A 137 -28.95 4.69 -9.66
C SER A 137 -27.46 4.91 -9.35
N GLU A 138 -27.07 5.00 -8.07
CA GLU A 138 -25.66 5.09 -7.67
C GLU A 138 -24.86 3.88 -8.14
N SER A 139 -25.36 2.67 -7.91
CA SER A 139 -24.69 1.42 -8.32
C SER A 139 -24.51 1.36 -9.84
N MET A 140 -25.54 1.75 -10.61
CA MET A 140 -25.45 1.84 -12.06
C MET A 140 -24.37 2.83 -12.52
N LEU A 141 -24.27 4.00 -11.86
CA LEU A 141 -23.26 5.00 -12.19
C LEU A 141 -21.84 4.54 -11.85
N ARG A 142 -21.66 3.88 -10.70
CA ARG A 142 -20.39 3.27 -10.26
C ARG A 142 -19.88 2.24 -11.26
N ASN A 143 -20.76 1.38 -11.78
CA ASN A 143 -20.43 0.38 -12.80
C ASN A 143 -19.81 0.98 -14.08
N LEU A 144 -19.98 2.29 -14.35
CA LEU A 144 -19.36 2.94 -15.50
C LEU A 144 -17.84 3.12 -15.34
N TYR A 145 -17.34 3.19 -14.09
CA TYR A 145 -15.96 3.56 -13.78
C TYR A 145 -15.25 2.67 -12.74
N ASP A 146 -15.94 1.78 -12.03
CA ASP A 146 -15.34 1.00 -10.92
C ASP A 146 -14.14 0.15 -11.35
N ASP A 147 -14.19 -0.48 -12.53
CA ASP A 147 -13.06 -1.27 -13.03
C ASP A 147 -11.80 -0.42 -13.19
N LEU A 148 -11.93 0.74 -13.85
CA LEU A 148 -10.81 1.68 -14.03
C LEU A 148 -10.35 2.24 -12.70
N LYS A 149 -11.28 2.54 -11.78
CA LYS A 149 -10.95 3.01 -10.43
C LYS A 149 -10.11 1.99 -9.69
N ALA A 150 -10.49 0.71 -9.70
CA ALA A 150 -9.74 -0.35 -9.04
C ALA A 150 -8.34 -0.53 -9.65
N GLU A 151 -8.20 -0.45 -10.98
CA GLU A 151 -6.92 -0.50 -11.68
C GLU A 151 -5.99 0.69 -11.34
N VAL A 152 -6.56 1.89 -11.25
CA VAL A 152 -5.85 3.12 -10.86
C VAL A 152 -5.42 3.02 -9.40
N GLU A 153 -6.30 2.63 -8.47
CA GLU A 153 -5.97 2.46 -7.05
C GLU A 153 -4.87 1.41 -6.83
N LYS A 154 -4.83 0.36 -7.65
CA LYS A 154 -3.75 -0.63 -7.60
C LYS A 154 -2.39 -0.03 -7.98
N LEU A 155 -2.33 0.73 -9.07
CA LEU A 155 -1.09 1.39 -9.48
C LEU A 155 -0.68 2.49 -8.49
N ASP A 156 -1.65 3.22 -7.95
CA ASP A 156 -1.43 4.26 -6.94
C ASP A 156 -0.75 3.69 -5.69
N LYS A 157 -1.27 2.58 -5.15
CA LYS A 157 -0.64 1.86 -4.03
C LYS A 157 0.76 1.35 -4.37
N GLN A 158 0.99 0.88 -5.60
CA GLN A 158 2.33 0.47 -6.02
C GLN A 158 3.30 1.66 -6.07
N LEU A 159 2.85 2.81 -6.53
CA LEU A 159 3.66 4.04 -6.55
C LEU A 159 3.98 4.51 -5.13
N ASP A 160 3.06 4.39 -4.17
CA ASP A 160 3.32 4.70 -2.75
C ASP A 160 4.46 3.85 -2.20
N LEU A 161 4.47 2.54 -2.50
CA LEU A 161 5.55 1.64 -2.07
C LEU A 161 6.90 2.00 -2.71
N VAL A 162 6.91 2.38 -3.98
CA VAL A 162 8.13 2.81 -4.68
C VAL A 162 8.64 4.13 -4.10
N GLU A 163 7.77 5.10 -3.87
CA GLU A 163 8.13 6.39 -3.27
C GLU A 163 8.69 6.18 -1.86
N TYR A 164 8.04 5.37 -1.02
CA TYR A 164 8.58 4.97 0.29
C TYR A 164 9.95 4.30 0.19
N THR A 165 10.13 3.42 -0.80
CA THR A 165 11.41 2.74 -1.04
C THR A 165 12.51 3.73 -1.36
N LEU A 166 12.25 4.67 -2.28
CA LEU A 166 13.23 5.67 -2.68
C LEU A 166 13.52 6.65 -1.55
N ASP A 167 12.52 7.08 -0.78
CA ASP A 167 12.70 8.00 0.35
C ASP A 167 13.61 7.38 1.42
N ASN A 168 13.43 6.10 1.71
CA ASN A 168 14.32 5.39 2.63
C ASN A 168 15.68 5.09 2.01
N SER A 169 15.77 4.88 0.69
CA SER A 169 17.05 4.68 0.00
C SER A 169 17.91 5.95 0.04
N ASP A 170 17.30 7.12 -0.17
CA ASP A 170 17.98 8.42 -0.13
C ASP A 170 18.41 8.79 1.30
N ALA A 171 17.65 8.35 2.30
CA ALA A 171 17.91 8.62 3.71
C ALA A 171 18.79 7.56 4.40
N ALA A 172 19.17 6.48 3.72
CA ALA A 172 19.87 5.35 4.32
C ALA A 172 21.26 5.72 4.88
N SER A 173 21.67 5.07 5.97
CA SER A 173 22.99 5.21 6.58
C SER A 173 24.10 4.49 5.81
N PHE A 174 23.78 3.87 4.66
CA PHE A 174 24.67 3.06 3.85
C PHE A 174 24.58 3.46 2.37
N GLY A 175 25.64 3.17 1.62
CA GLY A 175 25.69 3.41 0.18
C GLY A 175 25.22 2.22 -0.65
N PHE A 176 24.67 2.51 -1.83
CA PHE A 176 24.42 1.53 -2.88
C PHE A 176 25.67 1.32 -3.72
N LEU A 177 25.90 0.09 -4.19
CA LEU A 177 26.96 -0.19 -5.15
C LEU A 177 26.65 0.49 -6.48
N PRO A 178 27.67 0.91 -7.26
CA PRO A 178 27.47 1.38 -8.62
C PRO A 178 26.63 0.40 -9.46
N GLY A 179 25.50 0.88 -10.01
CA GLY A 179 24.60 0.06 -10.82
C GLY A 179 23.73 -0.93 -10.01
N GLU A 180 23.73 -0.84 -8.68
CA GLU A 180 22.70 -1.46 -7.84
C GLU A 180 21.43 -0.62 -7.85
N SER A 181 20.28 -1.27 -7.78
CA SER A 181 18.98 -0.60 -7.80
C SER A 181 18.10 -1.13 -6.68
N ALA A 182 17.53 -0.23 -5.89
CA ALA A 182 16.52 -0.59 -4.90
C ALA A 182 15.30 -1.19 -5.61
N VAL A 183 14.82 -2.31 -5.09
CA VAL A 183 13.62 -3.00 -5.57
C VAL A 183 12.44 -2.59 -4.71
N MET A 184 12.56 -2.75 -3.38
CA MET A 184 11.51 -2.46 -2.42
C MET A 184 12.07 -2.23 -1.01
N ALA A 185 11.40 -1.43 -0.20
CA ALA A 185 11.64 -1.30 1.22
C ALA A 185 10.35 -1.46 2.05
N VAL A 186 10.49 -1.88 3.29
CA VAL A 186 9.39 -2.00 4.26
C VAL A 186 9.90 -1.72 5.66
N LYS A 187 9.06 -1.16 6.52
CA LYS A 187 9.35 -1.13 7.95
C LYS A 187 9.34 -2.56 8.50
N ALA A 188 10.33 -2.91 9.30
CA ALA A 188 10.45 -4.26 9.84
C ALA A 188 11.08 -4.26 11.24
N VAL A 189 10.82 -5.35 11.97
CA VAL A 189 11.47 -5.67 13.24
C VAL A 189 12.35 -6.88 13.04
N TRP A 190 13.63 -6.79 13.43
CA TRP A 190 14.55 -7.92 13.37
C TRP A 190 14.53 -8.71 14.68
N ALA A 191 13.79 -9.81 14.70
CA ALA A 191 13.72 -10.72 15.83
C ALA A 191 14.98 -11.59 15.91
N ARG A 192 15.98 -11.15 16.68
CA ARG A 192 17.32 -11.77 16.72
C ARG A 192 17.29 -13.23 17.18
N ASP A 193 16.36 -13.56 18.06
CA ASP A 193 16.22 -14.91 18.63
C ASP A 193 15.03 -15.69 18.02
N GLY A 194 14.53 -15.25 16.87
CA GLY A 194 13.39 -15.89 16.18
C GLY A 194 12.02 -15.63 16.82
N LYS A 195 11.94 -14.76 17.82
CA LYS A 195 10.70 -14.29 18.45
C LYS A 195 10.83 -12.81 18.73
N GLU A 196 9.80 -12.04 18.38
CA GLU A 196 9.80 -10.60 18.63
C GLU A 196 9.83 -10.29 20.12
N LYS A 197 10.71 -9.36 20.49
CA LYS A 197 10.85 -8.79 21.81
C LYS A 197 10.82 -7.27 21.71
N LYS A 198 10.48 -6.63 22.82
CA LYS A 198 10.37 -5.18 22.92
C LYS A 198 11.67 -4.42 22.62
N ASP A 199 12.81 -5.07 22.79
CA ASP A 199 14.15 -4.52 22.56
C ASP A 199 14.77 -5.00 21.24
N ASP A 200 14.02 -5.74 20.43
CA ASP A 200 14.47 -6.08 19.08
C ASP A 200 14.55 -4.81 18.22
N PRO A 201 15.57 -4.68 17.35
CA PRO A 201 15.74 -3.49 16.54
C PRO A 201 14.57 -3.29 15.58
N GLU A 202 13.94 -2.10 15.66
CA GLU A 202 13.00 -1.63 14.65
C GLU A 202 13.73 -0.83 13.57
N GLY A 203 13.29 -0.94 12.32
CA GLY A 203 13.87 -0.15 11.25
C GLY A 203 13.32 -0.47 9.87
N VAL A 204 14.18 -0.39 8.87
CA VAL A 204 13.80 -0.55 7.46
C VAL A 204 14.56 -1.72 6.85
N LEU A 205 13.80 -2.64 6.28
CA LEU A 205 14.29 -3.71 5.45
C LEU A 205 14.28 -3.27 3.99
N PHE A 206 15.42 -3.39 3.33
CA PHE A 206 15.61 -3.11 1.92
C PHE A 206 15.92 -4.39 1.15
N LEU A 207 15.28 -4.52 -0.01
CA LEU A 207 15.67 -5.44 -1.06
C LEU A 207 16.16 -4.62 -2.24
N THR A 208 17.39 -4.89 -2.67
CA THR A 208 17.94 -4.40 -3.94
C THR A 208 17.99 -5.55 -4.93
N ASP A 209 18.43 -5.28 -6.16
CA ASP A 209 18.66 -6.34 -7.14
C ASP A 209 19.93 -7.17 -6.88
N GLN A 210 20.62 -6.93 -5.76
CA GLN A 210 21.84 -7.63 -5.39
C GLN A 210 21.92 -8.03 -3.91
N ARG A 211 21.37 -7.20 -3.01
CA ARG A 211 21.52 -7.29 -1.56
C ARG A 211 20.18 -7.26 -0.85
N PHE A 212 20.16 -7.92 0.30
CA PHE A 212 19.11 -7.86 1.31
C PHE A 212 19.71 -7.21 2.55
N ILE A 213 19.15 -6.07 2.95
CA ILE A 213 19.79 -5.13 3.88
C ILE A 213 18.79 -4.74 4.96
N PHE A 214 19.21 -4.74 6.21
CA PHE A 214 18.40 -4.23 7.31
C PHE A 214 19.13 -3.11 8.04
N GLU A 215 18.47 -1.95 8.09
CA GLU A 215 18.90 -0.77 8.83
C GLU A 215 18.00 -0.62 10.05
N GLN A 216 18.59 -0.53 11.24
CA GLN A 216 17.85 -0.06 12.42
C GLN A 216 17.60 1.43 12.26
N LYS A 217 16.36 1.87 12.43
CA LYS A 217 15.94 3.27 12.29
C LYS A 217 14.76 3.54 13.22
N GLU A 218 15.07 3.95 14.45
CA GLU A 218 14.05 4.16 15.49
C GLU A 218 14.48 5.23 16.51
N GLU A 219 13.49 5.87 17.13
CA GLU A 219 13.73 6.77 18.26
C GLU A 219 13.74 5.98 19.58
N ILE A 220 14.92 5.84 20.19
CA ILE A 220 15.05 5.19 21.49
C ILE A 220 15.02 6.22 22.61
N ALA A 221 14.33 5.90 23.71
CA ALA A 221 14.36 6.71 24.92
C ALA A 221 15.72 6.51 25.64
N THR A 222 16.55 7.54 25.68
CA THR A 222 17.90 7.47 26.29
C THR A 222 17.89 7.80 27.78
N LYS A 223 16.91 8.58 28.26
CA LYS A 223 16.73 8.87 29.69
C LYS A 223 15.26 8.82 30.11
N LYS A 224 15.04 8.24 31.29
CA LYS A 224 13.74 8.23 31.98
C LYS A 224 13.89 8.74 33.40
N VAL A 225 13.03 9.68 33.80
CA VAL A 225 12.92 10.19 35.19
C VAL A 225 11.50 9.98 35.65
N LEU A 226 11.29 9.25 36.75
CA LEU A 226 9.96 8.95 37.31
C LEU A 226 8.94 8.47 36.24
N PHE A 227 9.33 7.48 35.44
CA PHE A 227 8.53 6.92 34.33
C PHE A 227 8.24 7.87 33.16
N VAL A 228 8.72 9.11 33.19
CA VAL A 228 8.62 10.07 32.08
C VAL A 228 9.88 9.97 31.22
N THR A 229 9.70 9.84 29.91
CA THR A 229 10.81 9.89 28.94
C THR A 229 11.26 11.34 28.80
N THR A 230 12.53 11.62 29.12
CA THR A 230 13.07 12.99 29.11
C THR A 230 13.94 13.27 27.89
N GLU A 231 14.55 12.23 27.32
CA GLU A 231 15.42 12.35 26.14
C GLU A 231 15.17 11.17 25.20
N ARG A 232 15.22 11.45 23.90
CA ARG A 232 15.16 10.48 22.80
C ARG A 232 16.35 10.69 21.87
N GLU A 233 16.83 9.60 21.29
CA GLU A 233 17.88 9.61 20.27
C GLU A 233 17.40 8.78 19.07
N LEU A 234 17.55 9.33 17.87
CA LEU A 234 17.33 8.58 16.64
C LEU A 234 18.55 7.68 16.41
N VAL A 235 18.36 6.37 16.58
CA VAL A 235 19.36 5.38 16.19
C VAL A 235 19.11 5.02 14.74
N GLN A 236 20.07 5.36 13.88
CA GLN A 236 20.07 4.98 12.47
C GLN A 236 21.38 4.30 12.10
N LYS A 237 21.35 2.98 11.89
CA LYS A 237 22.54 2.19 11.56
C LYS A 237 22.24 0.90 10.81
N LEU A 238 23.07 0.59 9.83
CA LEU A 238 23.13 -0.73 9.19
C LEU A 238 23.38 -1.82 10.25
N GLN A 239 22.46 -2.77 10.35
CA GLN A 239 22.60 -3.94 11.23
C GLN A 239 23.25 -5.11 10.50
N PHE A 240 22.75 -5.39 9.30
CA PHE A 240 23.29 -6.44 8.45
C PHE A 240 22.98 -6.18 6.99
N GLU A 241 23.80 -6.79 6.14
CA GLU A 241 23.55 -6.95 4.72
C GLU A 241 24.00 -8.34 4.30
N THR A 242 23.34 -8.91 3.30
CA THR A 242 23.75 -10.15 2.66
C THR A 242 23.44 -10.11 1.18
N PRO A 243 24.30 -10.63 0.29
CA PRO A 243 23.92 -10.89 -1.09
C PRO A 243 22.63 -11.71 -1.16
N VAL A 244 21.68 -11.32 -2.01
CA VAL A 244 20.43 -12.08 -2.19
C VAL A 244 20.72 -13.51 -2.66
N VAL A 245 21.77 -13.69 -3.45
CA VAL A 245 22.25 -15.01 -3.90
C VAL A 245 22.76 -15.90 -2.76
N SER A 246 23.12 -15.32 -1.62
CA SER A 246 23.54 -16.04 -0.41
C SER A 246 22.38 -16.44 0.51
N ILE A 247 21.14 -16.08 0.17
CA ILE A 247 19.95 -16.58 0.85
C ILE A 247 19.67 -18.00 0.32
N GLU A 248 19.84 -19.02 1.14
CA GLU A 248 19.60 -20.42 0.75
C GLU A 248 18.10 -20.69 0.62
N SER A 249 17.31 -20.27 1.61
CA SER A 249 15.85 -20.34 1.57
C SER A 249 15.19 -19.12 2.23
N VAL A 250 13.97 -18.85 1.78
CA VAL A 250 13.09 -17.80 2.28
C VAL A 250 11.70 -18.39 2.46
N LYS A 251 11.09 -18.13 3.62
CA LYS A 251 9.76 -18.64 3.96
C LYS A 251 8.91 -17.54 4.58
N ALA A 252 7.78 -17.26 3.95
CA ALA A 252 6.72 -16.43 4.49
C ALA A 252 5.95 -17.22 5.55
N THR A 253 5.77 -16.61 6.72
CA THR A 253 4.97 -17.17 7.80
C THR A 253 3.99 -16.12 8.32
N LYS A 254 2.86 -16.58 8.86
CA LYS A 254 1.90 -15.72 9.56
C LYS A 254 1.95 -16.09 11.04
N GLN A 255 2.35 -15.15 11.89
CA GLN A 255 2.47 -15.35 13.34
C GLN A 255 1.47 -14.47 14.12
N GLY A 256 1.54 -14.49 15.45
CA GLY A 256 0.60 -13.81 16.33
C GLY A 256 -0.65 -14.62 16.68
N LEU A 257 -1.41 -14.14 17.67
CA LEU A 257 -2.59 -14.84 18.24
C LEU A 257 -3.67 -15.11 17.19
N PHE A 258 -3.71 -14.31 16.11
CA PHE A 258 -4.68 -14.43 15.02
C PHE A 258 -4.04 -14.65 13.64
N LYS A 259 -2.74 -14.98 13.57
CA LYS A 259 -2.01 -15.16 12.29
C LYS A 259 -2.11 -13.94 11.36
N ASN A 260 -2.07 -12.75 11.94
CA ASN A 260 -2.20 -11.48 11.25
C ASN A 260 -0.86 -10.74 11.09
N GLU A 261 0.20 -11.25 11.71
CA GLU A 261 1.55 -10.67 11.60
C GLU A 261 2.29 -11.33 10.44
N ASP A 262 2.93 -10.51 9.60
CA ASP A 262 3.60 -10.94 8.37
C ASP A 262 5.09 -11.16 8.61
N TRP A 263 5.57 -12.38 8.48
CA TRP A 263 6.95 -12.74 8.83
C TRP A 263 7.71 -13.32 7.65
N ILE A 264 9.02 -13.04 7.59
CA ILE A 264 9.96 -13.74 6.73
C ILE A 264 11.03 -14.42 7.57
N GLU A 265 11.18 -15.73 7.36
CA GLU A 265 12.24 -16.56 7.91
C GLU A 265 13.24 -16.89 6.79
N LEU A 266 14.51 -16.53 6.99
CA LEU A 266 15.59 -16.73 6.04
C LEU A 266 16.63 -17.69 6.61
N VAL A 267 17.19 -18.49 5.72
CA VAL A 267 18.31 -19.37 5.98
C VAL A 267 19.46 -18.89 5.10
N LEU A 268 20.54 -18.39 5.70
CA LEU A 268 21.66 -17.75 5.01
C LEU A 268 22.86 -18.67 4.88
N ALA A 269 23.62 -18.55 3.79
CA ALA A 269 24.81 -19.35 3.54
C ALA A 269 25.80 -19.34 4.71
N THR A 270 26.51 -20.45 4.90
CA THR A 270 27.57 -20.56 5.93
C THR A 270 28.60 -19.43 5.78
N GLY A 271 28.99 -18.81 6.89
CA GLY A 271 29.89 -17.64 6.90
C GLY A 271 29.18 -16.28 6.78
N SER A 272 27.85 -16.27 6.68
CA SER A 272 27.03 -15.05 6.88
C SER A 272 27.05 -14.59 8.34
N PHE A 273 26.60 -13.37 8.60
CA PHE A 273 26.53 -12.79 9.96
C PHE A 273 25.66 -13.61 10.93
N SER A 274 24.66 -14.32 10.40
CA SER A 274 23.82 -15.28 11.11
C SER A 274 23.46 -16.42 10.15
N ARG A 275 23.15 -17.60 10.70
CA ARG A 275 22.60 -18.72 9.94
C ARG A 275 21.12 -18.52 9.62
N GLU A 276 20.38 -17.95 10.56
CA GLU A 276 18.94 -17.77 10.50
C GLU A 276 18.60 -16.30 10.77
N VAL A 277 17.61 -15.77 10.05
CA VAL A 277 17.10 -14.40 10.23
C VAL A 277 15.59 -14.45 10.23
N SER A 278 14.97 -13.85 11.25
CA SER A 278 13.50 -13.72 11.35
C SER A 278 13.14 -12.24 11.37
N LEU A 279 12.27 -11.83 10.46
CA LEU A 279 11.84 -10.44 10.30
C LEU A 279 10.32 -10.37 10.31
N HIS A 280 9.77 -9.54 11.18
CA HIS A 280 8.37 -9.12 11.11
C HIS A 280 8.27 -7.90 10.19
N LEU A 281 7.38 -7.96 9.20
CA LEU A 281 7.10 -6.87 8.27
C LEU A 281 5.88 -6.09 8.75
N ASP A 282 6.00 -4.77 8.77
CA ASP A 282 4.90 -3.87 9.13
C ASP A 282 4.13 -3.44 7.87
N GLY A 283 2.88 -3.90 7.76
CA GLY A 283 1.94 -3.44 6.74
C GLY A 283 2.13 -3.98 5.31
N GLN A 284 3.06 -4.91 5.08
CA GLN A 284 3.23 -5.58 3.77
C GLN A 284 3.16 -7.10 3.88
N ASP A 285 2.65 -7.75 2.82
CA ASP A 285 2.46 -9.19 2.79
C ASP A 285 3.77 -9.96 2.60
N SER A 286 4.03 -10.89 3.53
CA SER A 286 5.23 -11.73 3.55
C SER A 286 5.34 -12.68 2.35
N ALA A 287 4.23 -13.15 1.79
CA ALA A 287 4.26 -14.03 0.62
C ALA A 287 4.66 -13.24 -0.65
N GLU A 288 4.22 -11.98 -0.79
CA GLU A 288 4.70 -11.10 -1.85
C GLU A 288 6.20 -10.80 -1.71
N TRP A 289 6.70 -10.54 -0.51
CA TRP A 289 8.13 -10.39 -0.27
C TRP A 289 8.93 -11.67 -0.58
N GLN A 290 8.44 -12.84 -0.16
CA GLN A 290 9.07 -14.12 -0.50
C GLN A 290 9.17 -14.29 -2.02
N LYS A 291 8.10 -14.02 -2.77
CA LYS A 291 8.12 -14.05 -4.25
C LYS A 291 9.15 -13.07 -4.80
N LEU A 292 9.20 -11.85 -4.28
CA LEU A 292 10.10 -10.80 -4.75
C LEU A 292 11.57 -11.15 -4.51
N ILE A 293 11.92 -11.63 -3.31
CA ILE A 293 13.27 -12.12 -2.98
C ILE A 293 13.68 -13.24 -3.94
N ASN A 294 12.77 -14.20 -4.21
CA ASN A 294 13.05 -15.27 -5.17
C ASN A 294 13.26 -14.74 -6.59
N ARG A 295 12.45 -13.79 -7.06
CA ARG A 295 12.63 -13.17 -8.38
C ARG A 295 13.95 -12.42 -8.51
N VAL A 296 14.44 -11.79 -7.45
CA VAL A 296 15.78 -11.18 -7.43
C VAL A 296 16.84 -12.28 -7.47
N LYS A 297 16.72 -13.31 -6.63
CA LYS A 297 17.66 -14.44 -6.56
C LYS A 297 17.79 -15.17 -7.90
N THR A 298 16.69 -15.36 -8.63
CA THR A 298 16.67 -16.01 -9.95
C THR A 298 16.91 -15.05 -11.12
N LYS A 299 17.09 -13.75 -10.85
CA LYS A 299 17.20 -12.67 -11.84
C LYS A 299 15.97 -12.45 -12.72
N GLU A 300 14.84 -13.08 -12.41
CA GLU A 300 13.55 -12.84 -13.09
C GLU A 300 13.08 -11.38 -12.96
N ILE A 301 13.51 -10.67 -11.92
CA ILE A 301 13.20 -9.25 -11.72
C ILE A 301 13.75 -8.37 -12.86
N ASP A 302 14.80 -8.80 -13.56
CA ASP A 302 15.43 -8.01 -14.62
C ASP A 302 14.51 -7.82 -15.84
N ALA A 303 13.55 -8.72 -16.05
CA ALA A 303 12.54 -8.58 -17.10
C ALA A 303 11.64 -7.35 -16.90
N ASP A 304 11.54 -6.86 -15.66
CA ASP A 304 10.72 -5.70 -15.28
C ASP A 304 11.50 -4.37 -15.29
N ARG A 305 12.77 -4.39 -15.71
CA ARG A 305 13.60 -3.19 -15.74
C ARG A 305 13.15 -2.17 -16.79
N ALA A 306 12.95 -0.93 -16.35
CA ALA A 306 12.79 0.27 -17.17
C ALA A 306 14.16 0.88 -17.54
N ILE A 307 15.18 0.66 -16.70
CA ILE A 307 16.55 1.12 -16.93
C ILE A 307 17.44 -0.10 -17.17
N ALA A 308 18.18 -0.11 -18.28
CA ALA A 308 19.04 -1.23 -18.64
C ALA A 308 20.16 -1.45 -17.62
N LEU A 309 20.59 -2.71 -17.49
CA LEU A 309 21.76 -3.07 -16.70
C LEU A 309 23.06 -2.67 -17.40
N ASP A 310 24.06 -2.29 -16.62
CA ASP A 310 25.43 -2.18 -17.12
C ASP A 310 26.02 -3.59 -17.31
N MET A 311 26.01 -4.05 -18.56
CA MET A 311 26.52 -5.37 -18.93
C MET A 311 28.04 -5.51 -18.69
N ALA A 312 28.81 -4.41 -18.74
CA ALA A 312 30.23 -4.48 -18.43
C ALA A 312 30.47 -4.79 -16.95
N ALA A 313 29.70 -4.15 -16.07
CA ALA A 313 29.75 -4.44 -14.64
C ALA A 313 29.23 -5.86 -14.31
N VAL A 314 28.25 -6.38 -15.06
CA VAL A 314 27.78 -7.77 -14.94
C VAL A 314 28.90 -8.76 -15.28
N GLU A 315 29.56 -8.58 -16.43
CA GLU A 315 30.64 -9.48 -16.85
C GLU A 315 31.85 -9.37 -15.91
N LYS A 316 32.20 -8.16 -15.44
CA LYS A 316 33.26 -7.95 -14.43
C LYS A 316 33.03 -8.81 -13.18
N ALA A 317 31.82 -8.77 -12.61
CA ALA A 317 31.48 -9.55 -11.43
C ALA A 317 31.55 -11.06 -11.69
N LYS A 318 31.14 -11.49 -12.89
CA LYS A 318 31.16 -12.90 -13.31
C LYS A 318 32.57 -13.44 -13.54
N THR A 319 33.49 -12.63 -14.03
CA THR A 319 34.89 -13.00 -14.29
C THR A 319 35.81 -12.78 -13.08
N ALA A 320 35.25 -12.38 -11.93
CA ALA A 320 36.02 -12.16 -10.72
C ALA A 320 36.77 -13.43 -10.28
N PRO A 321 37.96 -13.29 -9.66
CA PRO A 321 38.79 -14.43 -9.29
C PRO A 321 38.10 -15.29 -8.23
N THR A 322 38.11 -16.60 -8.44
CA THR A 322 37.58 -17.60 -7.48
C THR A 322 38.63 -18.03 -6.44
N GLN A 323 39.88 -17.60 -6.62
CA GLN A 323 41.00 -17.84 -5.69
C GLN A 323 41.77 -16.54 -5.47
N CYS A 324 42.24 -16.34 -4.24
CA CYS A 324 43.09 -15.21 -3.90
C CYS A 324 44.43 -15.32 -4.64
N PRO A 325 44.83 -14.33 -5.45
CA PRO A 325 46.11 -14.35 -6.17
C PRO A 325 47.33 -14.28 -5.24
N ASN A 326 47.15 -13.88 -3.97
CA ASN A 326 48.23 -13.76 -3.00
C ASN A 326 48.47 -15.04 -2.18
N CYS A 327 47.41 -15.76 -1.77
CA CYS A 327 47.53 -16.92 -0.87
C CYS A 327 46.90 -18.21 -1.41
N GLY A 328 46.24 -18.19 -2.57
CA GLY A 328 45.53 -19.34 -3.13
C GLY A 328 44.24 -19.73 -2.42
N GLY A 329 43.87 -19.07 -1.31
CA GLY A 329 42.62 -19.32 -0.59
C GLY A 329 41.39 -19.06 -1.46
N ALA A 330 40.36 -19.89 -1.33
CA ALA A 330 39.13 -19.75 -2.11
C ALA A 330 38.40 -18.43 -1.78
N ILE A 331 37.84 -17.78 -2.79
CA ILE A 331 36.95 -16.64 -2.58
C ILE A 331 35.53 -17.19 -2.43
N THR A 332 35.06 -17.24 -1.18
CA THR A 332 33.77 -17.85 -0.80
C THR A 332 32.59 -16.89 -0.83
N LYS A 333 32.85 -15.58 -0.74
CA LYS A 333 31.81 -14.55 -0.85
C LYS A 333 31.48 -14.23 -2.31
N PRO A 334 30.19 -14.12 -2.67
CA PRO A 334 29.80 -13.69 -4.01
C PRO A 334 30.35 -12.31 -4.33
N VAL A 335 30.84 -12.15 -5.56
CA VAL A 335 31.24 -10.84 -6.09
C VAL A 335 30.02 -10.19 -6.73
N LEU A 336 29.68 -9.00 -6.23
CA LEU A 336 28.52 -8.22 -6.70
C LEU A 336 28.91 -7.25 -7.80
N ARG A 337 27.94 -6.91 -8.65
CA ARG A 337 28.07 -5.85 -9.65
C ARG A 337 28.29 -4.51 -8.95
N GLY A 338 29.25 -3.75 -9.45
CA GLY A 338 29.64 -2.45 -8.88
C GLY A 338 30.75 -2.54 -7.83
N MET A 339 31.21 -3.76 -7.45
CA MET A 339 32.39 -3.90 -6.62
C MET A 339 33.67 -3.66 -7.46
N ASP A 340 34.57 -2.84 -6.93
CA ASP A 340 35.91 -2.62 -7.50
C ASP A 340 37.01 -3.39 -6.78
N THR A 341 36.75 -3.79 -5.54
CA THR A 341 37.66 -4.59 -4.73
C THR A 341 36.92 -5.64 -3.92
N ILE A 342 37.61 -6.74 -3.63
CA ILE A 342 37.19 -7.75 -2.66
C ILE A 342 38.34 -8.03 -1.69
N THR A 343 38.02 -8.48 -0.48
CA THR A 343 39.02 -8.81 0.53
C THR A 343 39.08 -10.32 0.72
N CYS A 344 40.27 -10.91 0.63
CA CYS A 344 40.46 -12.33 0.91
C CYS A 344 40.24 -12.61 2.40
N GLU A 345 39.32 -13.54 2.71
CA GLU A 345 38.96 -13.90 4.09
C GLU A 345 40.09 -14.65 4.83
N PHE A 346 41.06 -15.21 4.10
CA PHE A 346 42.17 -15.99 4.66
C PHE A 346 43.41 -15.16 4.99
N CYS A 347 43.82 -14.26 4.10
CA CYS A 347 45.06 -13.49 4.26
C CYS A 347 44.85 -11.97 4.32
N GLY A 348 43.60 -11.49 4.26
CA GLY A 348 43.28 -10.07 4.31
C GLY A 348 43.68 -9.24 3.07
N ASN A 349 44.22 -9.88 2.02
CA ASN A 349 44.67 -9.16 0.84
C ASN A 349 43.49 -8.54 0.09
N VAL A 350 43.61 -7.27 -0.28
CA VAL A 350 42.63 -6.56 -1.11
C VAL A 350 42.93 -6.84 -2.57
N ILE A 351 41.99 -7.47 -3.25
CA ILE A 351 42.06 -7.86 -4.66
C ILE A 351 41.26 -6.83 -5.45
N ARG A 352 41.91 -6.21 -6.45
CA ARG A 352 41.22 -5.34 -7.41
C ARG A 352 40.56 -6.19 -8.49
N LEU A 353 39.30 -5.86 -8.80
CA LEU A 353 38.47 -6.55 -9.78
C LEU A 353 38.56 -5.94 -11.18
#